data_AF-A0A849G0U9-F1
#
_entry.id   AF-A0A849G0U9-F1
#
_cell.length_a   1.000
_cell.length_b   1.000
_cell.length_c   1.000
_cell.angle_alpha   90.00
_cell.angle_beta   90.00
_cell.angle_gamma   90.00
#
_symmetry.space_group_name_H-M   'P 1'
#
loop_
_entity.id
_entity.type
_entity.pdbx_description
1 polymer ?
#
loop_
_entity_poly.entity_id
_entity_poly.type
_entity_poly.pdbx_seq_one_letter_code
_entity_poly.pdbx_strand_id
1 'polypeptide(L)'
;MSDALGPVRAADIVDPEEAIRARRQRREKIGQWLLPIVVVGLTLLLWHSVVRINEIPHYILPGPGRVLDTLISDFPTLFQSLIVTLKV
;
A
#
# COMPACT_ATOMS: atom_id res chain seq x y z
N MET A 1 44.33 -40.82 -21.60
CA MET A 1 44.52 -39.89 -20.46
C MET A 1 43.38 -38.89 -20.52
N SER A 2 42.25 -39.33 -19.97
CA SER A 2 40.93 -38.69 -20.04
C SER A 2 40.70 -38.00 -18.70
N ASP A 3 41.04 -36.73 -18.58
CA ASP A 3 40.71 -35.95 -17.38
C ASP A 3 40.72 -34.43 -17.68
N ALA A 4 39.84 -34.03 -18.60
CA ALA A 4 39.65 -32.63 -19.00
C ALA A 4 38.30 -32.08 -18.51
N LEU A 5 37.82 -32.51 -17.33
CA LEU A 5 36.61 -31.95 -16.71
C LEU A 5 36.84 -31.72 -15.21
N GLY A 6 37.35 -30.54 -14.87
CA GLY A 6 37.30 -30.02 -13.51
C GLY A 6 37.64 -28.52 -13.46
N PRO A 7 37.18 -27.77 -12.45
CA PRO A 7 35.85 -27.76 -11.86
C PRO A 7 34.96 -26.73 -12.60
N VAL A 8 33.66 -26.98 -12.72
CA VAL A 8 32.70 -25.88 -12.97
C VAL A 8 32.90 -24.89 -11.83
N ARG A 9 33.53 -23.75 -12.14
CA ARG A 9 33.97 -22.81 -11.12
C ARG A 9 32.72 -22.27 -10.43
N ALA A 10 32.74 -22.27 -9.11
CA ALA A 10 31.78 -21.57 -8.27
C ALA A 10 31.67 -20.04 -8.54
N ALA A 11 32.34 -19.53 -9.56
CA ALA A 11 32.20 -18.17 -10.06
C ALA A 11 31.02 -18.01 -11.05
N ASP A 12 30.51 -19.11 -11.63
CA ASP A 12 29.31 -19.10 -12.50
C ASP A 12 27.99 -19.06 -11.71
N ILE A 13 28.02 -19.13 -10.38
CA ILE A 13 26.81 -19.31 -9.55
C ILE A 13 26.08 -18.00 -9.26
N VAL A 14 26.58 -16.85 -9.71
CA VAL A 14 25.81 -15.61 -9.74
C VAL A 14 26.04 -14.97 -11.10
N ASP A 15 25.27 -15.45 -12.07
CA ASP A 15 25.20 -14.90 -13.41
C ASP A 15 24.87 -13.40 -13.32
N PRO A 16 25.70 -12.48 -13.85
CA PRO A 16 25.42 -11.04 -13.85
C PRO A 16 24.05 -10.68 -14.44
N GLU A 17 23.47 -11.55 -15.28
CA GLU A 17 22.11 -11.40 -15.78
C GLU A 17 21.04 -11.53 -14.69
N GLU A 18 21.26 -12.32 -13.63
CA GLU A 18 20.33 -12.45 -12.49
C GLU A 18 20.27 -11.17 -11.66
N ALA A 19 21.40 -10.48 -11.47
CA ALA A 19 21.45 -9.23 -10.71
C ALA A 19 20.70 -8.07 -11.40
N ILE A 20 20.73 -8.01 -12.74
CA ILE A 20 19.98 -7.03 -13.53
C ILE A 20 18.47 -7.30 -13.44
N ARG A 21 18.06 -8.57 -13.52
CA ARG A 21 16.66 -8.99 -13.40
C ARG A 21 16.08 -8.70 -12.00
N ALA A 22 16.83 -8.98 -10.95
CA ALA A 22 16.41 -8.71 -9.57
C ALA A 22 16.12 -7.21 -9.30
N ARG A 23 16.89 -6.31 -9.90
CA ARG A 23 16.67 -4.85 -9.80
C ARG A 23 15.40 -4.41 -10.52
N ARG A 24 15.10 -4.99 -11.69
CA ARG A 24 13.88 -4.69 -12.46
C ARG A 24 12.63 -5.15 -11.70
N GLN A 25 12.65 -6.37 -11.16
CA GLN A 25 11.54 -6.91 -10.36
C GLN A 25 11.24 -6.12 -9.08
N ARG A 26 12.29 -5.62 -8.38
CA ARG A 26 12.09 -4.73 -7.21
C ARG A 26 11.43 -3.41 -7.60
N ARG A 27 11.80 -2.82 -8.74
CA ARG A 27 11.19 -1.56 -9.23
C ARG A 27 9.74 -1.76 -9.67
N GLU A 28 9.42 -2.90 -10.29
CA GLU A 28 8.04 -3.28 -10.65
C GLU A 28 7.15 -3.39 -9.40
N LYS A 29 7.63 -4.07 -8.34
CA LYS A 29 6.89 -4.20 -7.07
C LYS A 29 6.68 -2.87 -6.37
N ILE A 30 7.68 -2.00 -6.32
CA ILE A 30 7.54 -0.68 -5.68
C ILE A 30 6.59 0.20 -6.49
N GLY A 31 6.73 0.23 -7.82
CA GLY A 31 5.85 1.01 -8.69
C GLY A 31 4.38 0.58 -8.61
N GLN A 32 4.13 -0.73 -8.46
CA GLN A 32 2.78 -1.27 -8.33
C GLN A 32 2.04 -0.77 -7.08
N TRP A 33 2.73 -0.52 -5.97
CA TRP A 33 2.12 -0.01 -4.73
C TRP A 33 2.20 1.52 -4.60
N LEU A 34 3.23 2.14 -5.20
CA LEU A 34 3.37 3.59 -5.16
C LEU A 34 2.19 4.30 -5.84
N LEU A 35 1.80 3.81 -7.03
CA LEU A 35 0.70 4.40 -7.79
C LEU A 35 -0.63 4.44 -6.99
N PRO A 36 -1.16 3.33 -6.45
CA PRO A 36 -2.41 3.37 -5.70
C PRO A 36 -2.30 4.21 -4.42
N ILE A 37 -1.17 4.17 -3.71
CA ILE A 37 -0.97 5.00 -2.50
C ILE A 37 -1.03 6.49 -2.86
N VAL A 38 -0.37 6.91 -3.95
CA VAL A 38 -0.40 8.30 -4.42
C VAL A 38 -1.81 8.70 -4.80
N VAL A 39 -2.54 7.87 -5.54
CA VAL A 39 -3.93 8.16 -5.95
C VAL A 39 -4.85 8.31 -4.73
N VAL A 40 -4.76 7.41 -3.75
CA VAL A 40 -5.53 7.50 -2.49
C VAL A 40 -5.16 8.78 -1.74
N GLY A 41 -3.86 9.05 -1.56
CA GLY A 41 -3.38 10.26 -0.88
C GLY A 41 -3.89 11.54 -1.54
N LEU A 42 -3.78 11.65 -2.87
CA LEU A 42 -4.29 12.78 -3.64
C LEU A 42 -5.81 12.94 -3.51
N THR A 43 -6.55 11.82 -3.53
CA THR A 43 -8.00 11.84 -3.37
C THR A 43 -8.40 12.35 -1.98
N LEU A 44 -7.72 11.90 -0.92
CA LEU A 44 -7.96 12.38 0.45
C LEU A 44 -7.61 13.86 0.60
N LEU A 45 -6.51 14.31 0.01
CA LEU A 45 -6.12 15.72 0.01
C LEU A 45 -7.14 16.59 -0.73
N LEU A 46 -7.62 16.13 -1.88
CA LEU A 46 -8.64 16.82 -2.66
C LEU A 46 -9.94 16.93 -1.85
N TRP A 47 -10.41 15.83 -1.28
CA TRP A 47 -11.61 15.83 -0.45
C TRP A 47 -11.48 16.77 0.76
N HIS A 48 -10.37 16.70 1.50
CA HIS A 48 -10.12 17.61 2.62
C HIS A 48 -10.12 19.08 2.15
N SER A 49 -9.48 19.36 1.02
CA SER A 49 -9.42 20.71 0.44
C SER A 49 -10.79 21.21 0.04
N VAL A 50 -11.61 20.40 -0.63
CA VAL A 50 -12.99 20.74 -1.02
C VAL A 50 -13.84 21.08 0.21
N VAL A 51 -13.80 20.27 1.26
CA VAL A 51 -14.53 20.53 2.51
C VAL A 51 -14.10 21.86 3.13
N ARG A 52 -12.79 22.12 3.17
CA ARG A 52 -12.25 23.33 3.79
C ARG A 52 -12.52 24.59 2.98
N ILE A 53 -12.37 24.55 1.66
CA ILE A 53 -12.56 25.70 0.76
C ILE A 53 -14.04 26.11 0.69
N ASN A 54 -14.95 25.14 0.68
CA ASN A 54 -16.39 25.40 0.62
C ASN A 54 -17.02 25.59 2.00
N GLU A 55 -16.21 25.64 3.06
CA GLU A 55 -16.65 25.80 4.46
C GLU A 55 -17.79 24.85 4.85
N ILE A 56 -17.74 23.61 4.32
CA ILE A 56 -18.86 22.67 4.47
C ILE A 56 -19.00 22.31 5.94
N PRO A 57 -20.18 22.50 6.55
CA PRO A 57 -20.38 22.15 7.94
C PRO A 57 -20.15 20.66 8.19
N HIS A 58 -19.45 20.36 9.29
CA HIS A 58 -18.98 19.00 9.60
C HIS A 58 -20.08 17.97 9.88
N TYR A 59 -21.28 18.44 10.22
CA TYR A 59 -22.46 17.58 10.38
C TYR A 59 -23.08 17.15 9.04
N ILE A 60 -22.74 17.83 7.94
CA ILE A 60 -23.16 17.46 6.57
C ILE A 60 -22.10 16.56 5.95
N LEU A 61 -20.85 17.02 5.95
CA LEU A 61 -19.72 16.29 5.38
C LEU A 61 -18.47 16.50 6.26
N PRO A 62 -18.16 15.56 7.15
CA PRO A 62 -16.89 15.61 7.86
C PRO A 62 -15.74 15.38 6.88
N GLY A 63 -14.64 16.10 7.06
CA GLY A 63 -13.42 15.83 6.32
C GLY A 63 -12.80 14.47 6.69
N PRO A 64 -11.90 13.92 5.85
CA PRO A 64 -11.36 12.57 6.01
C PRO A 64 -10.69 12.34 7.37
N GLY A 65 -9.96 13.33 7.88
CA GLY A 65 -9.30 13.23 9.19
C GLY A 65 -10.29 13.01 10.33
N ARG A 66 -11.42 13.74 10.33
CA ARG A 66 -12.45 13.57 11.37
C ARG A 66 -13.13 12.22 11.29
N VAL A 67 -13.37 11.71 10.07
CA VAL A 67 -13.93 10.37 9.88
C VAL A 67 -12.98 9.32 10.48
N LEU A 68 -11.67 9.45 10.24
CA LEU A 68 -10.64 8.58 10.82
C LEU A 68 -10.62 8.66 12.35
N ASP A 69 -10.64 9.86 12.92
CA ASP A 69 -10.67 10.03 14.37
C ASP A 69 -11.91 9.35 14.98
N THR A 70 -13.09 9.57 14.42
CA THR A 70 -14.33 8.92 14.88
C THR A 70 -14.26 7.41 14.76
N LEU A 71 -13.75 6.88 13.64
CA LEU A 71 -13.60 5.43 13.46
C LEU A 71 -12.71 4.79 14.54
N ILE A 72 -11.67 5.49 14.99
CA ILE A 72 -10.74 4.99 16.02
C ILE A 72 -11.34 5.17 17.42
N SER A 73 -11.84 6.36 17.74
CA SER A 73 -12.39 6.68 19.05
C SER A 73 -13.64 5.86 19.36
N ASP A 74 -14.51 5.68 18.37
CA ASP A 74 -15.77 4.97 18.54
C ASP A 74 -15.70 3.51 18.07
N PHE A 75 -14.50 3.01 17.74
CA PHE A 75 -14.28 1.64 17.28
C PHE A 75 -14.99 0.57 18.13
N PRO A 76 -14.93 0.60 19.48
CA PRO A 76 -15.59 -0.42 20.30
C PRO A 76 -17.10 -0.44 20.11
N THR A 77 -17.72 0.74 20.00
CA THR A 77 -19.16 0.91 19.78
C THR A 77 -19.53 0.46 18.37
N LEU A 78 -18.81 0.92 17.35
CA LEU A 78 -19.03 0.54 15.95
C LEU A 78 -18.90 -0.98 15.75
N PHE A 79 -17.93 -1.61 16.40
CA PHE A 79 -17.70 -3.05 16.33
C PHE A 79 -18.82 -3.86 17.00
N GLN A 80 -19.35 -3.39 18.14
CA GLN A 80 -20.54 -3.98 18.75
C GLN A 80 -21.73 -3.96 17.78
N SER A 81 -21.99 -2.82 17.14
CA SER A 81 -23.05 -2.70 16.12
C SER A 81 -22.81 -3.63 14.93
N LEU A 82 -21.57 -3.72 14.44
CA LEU A 82 -21.20 -4.63 13.35
C LEU A 82 -21.52 -6.09 13.69
N ILE A 83 -21.19 -6.54 14.90
CA ILE A 83 -21.48 -7.91 15.34
C ILE A 83 -22.98 -8.18 15.38
N VAL A 84 -23.78 -7.21 15.85
CA VAL A 84 -25.24 -7.36 15.86
C VAL A 84 -25.75 -7.56 14.43
N THR A 85 -25.28 -6.75 13.47
CA THR A 85 -25.64 -6.91 12.05
C THR A 85 -25.23 -8.26 11.48
N LEU A 86 -24.04 -8.76 11.82
CA LEU A 86 -23.54 -10.06 11.34
C LEU A 86 -24.24 -11.27 11.98
N LYS A 87 -24.94 -11.08 13.11
CA LYS A 87 -25.67 -12.13 13.83
C LYS A 87 -27.12 -12.32 13.36
N VAL A 88 -27.70 -11.32 12.69
CA VAL A 88 -29.05 -11.40 12.09
C VAL A 88 -28.98 -12.21 10.81
#